data_AF-A0A8T0FDQ0-F1
#
_entry.id   AF-A0A8T0FDQ0-F1
#
_cell.length_a   1.000
_cell.length_b   1.000
_cell.length_c   1.000
_cell.angle_alpha   90.00
_cell.angle_beta   90.00
_cell.angle_gamma   90.00
#
_symmetry.space_group_name_H-M   'P 1'
#
loop_
_entity.id
_entity.type
_entity.pdbx_description
1 polymer ?
#
loop_
_entity_poly.entity_id
_entity_poly.type
_entity_poly.pdbx_seq_one_letter_code
_entity_poly.pdbx_strand_id
1 'polypeptide(L)'
;MPISKTFDKMFCNVLALGFSFMLVFTAFQTCGMIQNIVISSMKEQYEGYNGNGYISLAVVYAVFAISNWVAPSIIFTIGPKISMILGGISYSLFIANFFFHETWCLYLASAIIGFGASLFWTGQGNFLTINSDAETMSRNSGVFWALLQCSLLFGNIFVFFTFQGKSVIDEHTRFVVFGVLLGVSLAGLVLLCFLRSGRSQSVDVTSNPSATPEGSGPLAEFKKAVFLLKTKKMFCLAITFLYTAMATRYHLWSWFQNMHLRPDYIAMYVDVIYSILGSVYADDSAPAFALFKFFQSVAAAVAFFYSSVLELPYQLFILVVFGTLGTCTFWFVEWAEYRKLVKQKAEAKYKE
;
A
#
# COMPACT_ATOMS: atom_id res chain seq x y z
N MET A 1 -6.48 38.22 -3.70
CA MET A 1 -5.65 37.24 -2.95
C MET A 1 -6.54 36.08 -2.47
N PRO A 2 -6.73 35.00 -3.25
CA PRO A 2 -7.57 33.86 -2.87
C PRO A 2 -6.76 32.55 -2.74
N ILE A 3 -5.60 32.58 -2.08
CA ILE A 3 -4.70 31.41 -1.95
C ILE A 3 -5.04 30.56 -0.70
N SER A 4 -5.83 31.09 0.26
CA SER A 4 -6.04 30.42 1.56
C SER A 4 -7.13 29.33 1.59
N LYS A 5 -8.12 29.32 0.68
CA LYS A 5 -9.28 28.39 0.79
C LYS A 5 -9.08 27.02 0.14
N THR A 6 -8.10 26.86 -0.74
CA THR A 6 -7.87 25.60 -1.47
C THR A 6 -6.94 24.67 -0.70
N PHE A 7 -5.97 25.24 0.04
CA PHE A 7 -4.98 24.50 0.84
C PHE A 7 -5.63 23.66 1.95
N ASP A 8 -6.72 24.14 2.56
CA ASP A 8 -7.46 23.40 3.59
C ASP A 8 -8.18 22.17 3.05
N LYS A 9 -8.79 22.25 1.86
CA LYS A 9 -9.66 21.17 1.36
C LYS A 9 -8.89 19.93 0.93
N MET A 10 -7.77 20.12 0.22
CA MET A 10 -6.92 19.02 -0.24
C MET A 10 -6.23 18.35 0.95
N PHE A 11 -5.76 19.14 1.92
CA PHE A 11 -5.16 18.59 3.13
C PHE A 11 -6.18 17.86 4.03
N CYS A 12 -7.41 18.40 4.18
CA CYS A 12 -8.49 17.69 4.87
C CYS A 12 -8.84 16.35 4.19
N ASN A 13 -8.80 16.28 2.86
CA ASN A 13 -8.98 15.02 2.13
C ASN A 13 -7.86 14.01 2.45
N VAL A 14 -6.61 14.47 2.56
CA VAL A 14 -5.47 13.61 2.95
C VAL A 14 -5.62 13.13 4.39
N LEU A 15 -6.05 13.99 5.32
CA LEU A 15 -6.32 13.60 6.71
C LEU A 15 -7.45 12.57 6.79
N ALA A 16 -8.57 12.82 6.11
CA ALA A 16 -9.69 11.89 6.05
C ALA A 16 -9.28 10.54 5.45
N LEU A 17 -8.44 10.55 4.40
CA LEU A 17 -7.86 9.35 3.81
C LEU A 17 -7.00 8.60 4.84
N GLY A 18 -6.12 9.31 5.55
CA GLY A 18 -5.26 8.75 6.60
C GLY A 18 -6.05 8.10 7.73
N PHE A 19 -7.07 8.77 8.26
CA PHE A 19 -7.94 8.19 9.31
C PHE A 19 -8.73 6.97 8.82
N SER A 20 -9.22 7.02 7.58
CA SER A 20 -9.94 5.88 7.00
C SER A 20 -9.03 4.65 6.87
N PHE A 21 -7.82 4.85 6.33
CA PHE A 21 -6.82 3.80 6.21
C PHE A 21 -6.35 3.30 7.57
N MET A 22 -6.17 4.19 8.55
CA MET A 22 -5.80 3.84 9.91
C MET A 22 -6.81 2.84 10.49
N LEU A 23 -8.13 3.11 10.41
CA LEU A 23 -9.14 2.18 10.96
C LEU A 23 -9.15 0.83 10.24
N VAL A 24 -9.11 0.82 8.90
CA VAL A 24 -9.05 -0.43 8.12
C VAL A 24 -7.80 -1.25 8.47
N PHE A 25 -6.64 -0.60 8.57
CA PHE A 25 -5.37 -1.26 8.87
C PHE A 25 -5.20 -1.63 10.33
N THR A 26 -5.83 -0.92 11.28
CA THR A 26 -5.88 -1.37 12.68
C THR A 26 -6.51 -2.75 12.74
N ALA A 27 -7.62 -2.95 12.03
CA ALA A 27 -8.29 -4.24 11.99
C ALA A 27 -7.45 -5.30 11.26
N PHE A 28 -6.96 -4.98 10.06
CA PHE A 28 -6.23 -5.94 9.23
C PHE A 28 -4.87 -6.36 9.80
N GLN A 29 -4.08 -5.42 10.32
CA GLN A 29 -2.75 -5.73 10.88
C GLN A 29 -2.88 -6.55 12.17
N THR A 30 -3.81 -6.18 13.06
CA THR A 30 -4.09 -6.96 14.26
C THR A 30 -4.60 -8.36 13.92
N CYS A 31 -5.52 -8.48 12.95
CA CYS A 31 -5.93 -9.77 12.40
C CYS A 31 -4.73 -10.60 11.91
N GLY A 32 -3.82 -10.01 11.14
CA GLY A 32 -2.63 -10.69 10.63
C GLY A 32 -1.67 -11.18 11.73
N MET A 33 -1.53 -10.41 12.82
CA MET A 33 -0.69 -10.80 13.96
C MET A 33 -1.27 -11.98 14.74
N ILE A 34 -2.58 -12.00 14.97
CA ILE A 34 -3.24 -13.09 15.71
C ILE A 34 -3.60 -14.29 14.85
N GLN A 35 -3.53 -14.17 13.52
CA GLN A 35 -4.02 -15.17 12.56
C GLN A 35 -3.52 -16.58 12.88
N ASN A 36 -2.22 -16.78 13.07
CA ASN A 36 -1.67 -18.12 13.31
C ASN A 36 -2.10 -18.69 14.68
N ILE A 37 -2.25 -17.85 15.70
CA ILE A 37 -2.71 -18.25 17.04
C ILE A 37 -4.17 -18.72 16.99
N VAL A 38 -5.00 -18.00 16.23
CA VAL A 38 -6.41 -18.35 16.04
C VAL A 38 -6.53 -19.61 15.19
N ILE A 39 -5.75 -19.74 14.11
CA ILE A 39 -5.74 -20.94 13.25
C ILE A 39 -5.30 -22.17 14.03
N SER A 40 -4.27 -22.08 14.88
CA SER A 40 -3.84 -23.23 15.70
C SER A 40 -4.93 -23.61 16.71
N SER A 41 -5.57 -22.63 17.35
CA SER A 41 -6.70 -22.88 18.25
C SER A 41 -7.88 -23.56 17.52
N MET A 42 -8.16 -23.17 16.28
CA MET A 42 -9.21 -23.78 15.46
C MET A 42 -8.88 -25.20 15.03
N LYS A 43 -7.61 -25.53 14.79
CA LYS A 43 -7.17 -26.90 14.48
C LYS A 43 -7.40 -27.86 15.65
N GLU A 44 -7.23 -27.38 16.87
CA GLU A 44 -7.48 -28.17 18.08
C GLU A 44 -8.98 -28.35 18.36
N GLN A 45 -9.81 -27.39 17.95
CA GLN A 45 -11.25 -27.38 18.24
C GLN A 45 -12.12 -28.07 17.18
N TYR A 46 -11.73 -28.02 15.90
CA TYR A 46 -12.57 -28.50 14.79
C TYR A 46 -11.83 -29.55 13.96
N GLU A 47 -12.30 -30.79 14.02
CA GLU A 47 -11.80 -31.88 13.17
C GLU A 47 -12.02 -31.54 11.68
N GLY A 48 -10.95 -31.64 10.87
CA GLY A 48 -10.99 -31.34 9.44
C GLY A 48 -10.54 -29.93 9.03
N TYR A 49 -10.40 -29.00 9.99
CA TYR A 49 -9.83 -27.68 9.69
C TYR A 49 -8.30 -27.75 9.56
N ASN A 50 -7.77 -27.52 8.35
CA ASN A 50 -6.34 -27.60 8.05
C ASN A 50 -5.79 -26.29 7.45
N GLY A 51 -6.37 -25.15 7.84
CA GLY A 51 -5.91 -23.83 7.41
C GLY A 51 -4.45 -23.54 7.81
N ASN A 52 -3.73 -22.79 6.98
CA ASN A 52 -2.37 -22.35 7.28
C ASN A 52 -2.24 -20.86 6.97
N GLY A 53 -1.90 -20.07 7.99
CA GLY A 53 -1.76 -18.61 7.86
C GLY A 53 -0.63 -18.20 6.92
N TYR A 54 0.46 -18.97 6.85
CA TYR A 54 1.54 -18.70 5.91
C TYR A 54 1.15 -18.95 4.46
N ILE A 55 0.40 -20.04 4.19
CA ILE A 55 -0.13 -20.32 2.85
C ILE A 55 -1.14 -19.23 2.46
N SER A 56 -2.04 -18.87 3.38
CA SER A 56 -2.97 -17.75 3.20
C SER A 56 -2.22 -16.47 2.81
N LEU A 57 -1.19 -16.08 3.56
CA LEU A 57 -0.39 -14.90 3.28
C LEU A 57 0.34 -14.99 1.92
N ALA A 58 0.85 -16.15 1.55
CA ALA A 58 1.47 -16.38 0.24
C ALA A 58 0.47 -16.18 -0.90
N VAL A 59 -0.76 -16.68 -0.76
CA VAL A 59 -1.85 -16.45 -1.73
C VAL A 59 -2.17 -14.97 -1.86
N VAL A 60 -2.29 -14.24 -0.73
CA VAL A 60 -2.55 -12.78 -0.75
C VAL A 60 -1.50 -12.06 -1.60
N TYR A 61 -0.21 -12.28 -1.32
CA TYR A 61 0.86 -11.57 -2.03
C TYR A 61 1.02 -12.01 -3.49
N ALA A 62 0.77 -13.29 -3.81
CA ALA A 62 0.81 -13.77 -5.18
C ALA A 62 -0.28 -13.11 -6.03
N VAL A 63 -1.53 -13.10 -5.52
CA VAL A 63 -2.64 -12.45 -6.22
C VAL A 63 -2.43 -10.94 -6.28
N PHE A 64 -1.96 -10.31 -5.21
CA PHE A 64 -1.62 -8.89 -5.18
C PHE A 64 -0.58 -8.52 -6.26
N ALA A 65 0.49 -9.30 -6.41
CA ALA A 65 1.52 -9.07 -7.42
C ALA A 65 0.94 -9.10 -8.85
N ILE A 66 0.12 -10.12 -9.17
CA ILE A 66 -0.51 -10.26 -10.50
C ILE A 66 -1.53 -9.15 -10.75
N SER A 67 -2.34 -8.83 -9.75
CA SER A 67 -3.45 -7.88 -9.85
C SER A 67 -2.99 -6.43 -10.02
N ASN A 68 -1.78 -6.09 -9.52
CA ASN A 68 -1.19 -4.76 -9.71
C ASN A 68 -1.08 -4.36 -11.19
N TRP A 69 -0.95 -5.29 -12.13
CA TRP A 69 -0.90 -4.97 -13.55
C TRP A 69 -2.22 -4.45 -14.12
N VAL A 70 -3.36 -4.90 -13.57
CA VAL A 70 -4.70 -4.55 -14.04
C VAL A 70 -5.29 -3.39 -13.21
N ALA A 71 -4.73 -3.12 -12.02
CA ALA A 71 -5.19 -2.08 -11.11
C ALA A 71 -5.29 -0.68 -11.76
N PRO A 72 -4.31 -0.17 -12.55
CA PRO A 72 -4.42 1.13 -13.19
C PRO A 72 -5.61 1.23 -14.15
N SER A 73 -5.85 0.19 -14.96
CA SER A 73 -6.96 0.12 -15.90
C SER A 73 -8.31 0.19 -15.19
N ILE A 74 -8.44 -0.48 -14.05
CA ILE A 74 -9.65 -0.46 -13.23
C ILE A 74 -9.83 0.92 -12.62
N ILE A 75 -8.78 1.49 -12.00
CA ILE A 75 -8.82 2.81 -11.35
C ILE A 75 -9.17 3.91 -12.35
N PHE A 76 -8.67 3.84 -13.58
CA PHE A 76 -9.05 4.77 -14.65
C PHE A 76 -10.55 4.70 -14.97
N THR A 77 -11.14 3.51 -14.92
CA THR A 77 -12.55 3.30 -15.29
C THR A 77 -13.52 3.72 -14.17
N ILE A 78 -13.24 3.31 -12.93
CA ILE A 78 -14.18 3.51 -11.80
C ILE A 78 -13.77 4.66 -10.88
N GLY A 79 -12.59 5.24 -11.08
CA GLY A 79 -12.02 6.29 -10.24
C GLY A 79 -11.39 5.77 -8.93
N PRO A 80 -10.42 6.52 -8.36
CA PRO A 80 -9.63 6.08 -7.21
C PRO A 80 -10.48 5.88 -5.95
N LYS A 81 -11.51 6.71 -5.72
CA LYS A 81 -12.40 6.58 -4.56
C LYS A 81 -13.13 5.24 -4.54
N ILE A 82 -13.75 4.85 -5.65
CA ILE A 82 -14.52 3.60 -5.73
C ILE A 82 -13.56 2.41 -5.67
N SER A 83 -12.40 2.47 -6.32
CA SER A 83 -11.36 1.45 -6.20
C SER A 83 -10.92 1.22 -4.75
N MET A 84 -10.74 2.29 -3.97
CA MET A 84 -10.44 2.18 -2.53
C MET A 84 -11.61 1.59 -1.75
N ILE A 85 -12.85 1.96 -2.01
CA ILE A 85 -14.00 1.35 -1.30
C ILE A 85 -14.09 -0.15 -1.58
N LEU A 86 -13.97 -0.56 -2.86
CA LEU A 86 -13.97 -1.98 -3.24
C LEU A 86 -12.81 -2.75 -2.61
N GLY A 87 -11.61 -2.16 -2.61
CA GLY A 87 -10.46 -2.73 -1.92
C GLY A 87 -10.70 -2.89 -0.42
N GLY A 88 -11.27 -1.88 0.23
CA GLY A 88 -11.56 -1.90 1.67
C GLY A 88 -12.59 -2.97 2.06
N ILE A 89 -13.60 -3.21 1.20
CA ILE A 89 -14.58 -4.29 1.41
C ILE A 89 -13.87 -5.65 1.45
N SER A 90 -12.87 -5.87 0.59
CA SER A 90 -12.11 -7.13 0.60
C SER A 90 -11.34 -7.34 1.91
N TYR A 91 -10.83 -6.26 2.53
CA TYR A 91 -10.20 -6.31 3.85
C TYR A 91 -11.20 -6.72 4.93
N SER A 92 -12.41 -6.14 4.93
CA SER A 92 -13.47 -6.51 5.86
C SER A 92 -13.93 -7.96 5.66
N LEU A 93 -14.04 -8.43 4.42
CA LEU A 93 -14.39 -9.83 4.10
C LEU A 93 -13.34 -10.82 4.63
N PHE A 94 -12.05 -10.48 4.51
CA PHE A 94 -10.98 -11.32 5.06
C PHE A 94 -11.05 -11.44 6.58
N ILE A 95 -11.41 -10.36 7.29
CA ILE A 95 -11.61 -10.39 8.75
C ILE A 95 -12.85 -11.23 9.09
N ALA A 96 -13.95 -11.05 8.35
CA ALA A 96 -15.19 -11.79 8.55
C ALA A 96 -15.05 -13.30 8.31
N ASN A 97 -14.07 -13.72 7.51
CA ASN A 97 -13.78 -15.14 7.27
C ASN A 97 -13.55 -15.94 8.57
N PHE A 98 -13.00 -15.32 9.62
CA PHE A 98 -12.71 -15.99 10.89
C PHE A 98 -13.95 -16.30 11.75
N PHE A 99 -15.15 -15.90 11.32
CA PHE A 99 -16.40 -16.42 11.87
C PHE A 99 -16.76 -17.81 11.34
N PHE A 100 -16.15 -18.21 10.23
CA PHE A 100 -16.35 -19.51 9.61
C PHE A 100 -15.11 -20.40 9.85
N HIS A 101 -15.35 -21.71 9.96
CA HIS A 101 -14.33 -22.70 10.29
C HIS A 101 -13.90 -23.51 9.06
N GLU A 102 -14.16 -23.00 7.87
CA GLU A 102 -13.93 -23.68 6.61
C GLU A 102 -12.56 -23.33 6.00
N THR A 103 -11.76 -24.35 5.69
CA THR A 103 -10.40 -24.15 5.17
C THR A 103 -10.40 -23.48 3.79
N TRP A 104 -11.37 -23.81 2.94
CA TRP A 104 -11.48 -23.23 1.60
C TRP A 104 -11.86 -21.74 1.64
N CYS A 105 -12.70 -21.33 2.60
CA CYS A 105 -13.08 -19.93 2.79
C CYS A 105 -11.85 -19.06 3.07
N LEU A 106 -10.92 -19.54 3.91
CA LEU A 106 -9.68 -18.83 4.22
C LEU A 106 -8.85 -18.52 2.97
N TYR A 107 -8.65 -19.51 2.09
CA TYR A 107 -7.84 -19.32 0.88
C TYR A 107 -8.58 -18.50 -0.19
N LEU A 108 -9.90 -18.66 -0.31
CA LEU A 108 -10.71 -17.82 -1.18
C LEU A 108 -10.68 -16.35 -0.73
N ALA A 109 -10.87 -16.10 0.56
CA ALA A 109 -10.77 -14.76 1.14
C ALA A 109 -9.37 -14.16 0.95
N SER A 110 -8.31 -14.98 1.04
CA SER A 110 -6.93 -14.58 0.75
C SER A 110 -6.71 -14.14 -0.70
N ALA A 111 -7.36 -14.82 -1.66
CA ALA A 111 -7.30 -14.40 -3.06
C ALA A 111 -8.06 -13.07 -3.28
N ILE A 112 -9.26 -12.95 -2.71
CA ILE A 112 -10.10 -11.75 -2.83
C ILE A 112 -9.40 -10.51 -2.27
N ILE A 113 -8.82 -10.61 -1.07
CA ILE A 113 -8.06 -9.50 -0.48
C ILE A 113 -6.77 -9.19 -1.24
N GLY A 114 -6.10 -10.18 -1.85
CA GLY A 114 -4.93 -9.92 -2.70
C GLY A 114 -5.28 -9.01 -3.89
N PHE A 115 -6.40 -9.28 -4.56
CA PHE A 115 -6.90 -8.43 -5.64
C PHE A 115 -7.40 -7.08 -5.13
N GLY A 116 -8.17 -7.06 -4.04
CA GLY A 116 -8.68 -5.82 -3.46
C GLY A 116 -7.56 -4.91 -2.95
N ALA A 117 -6.48 -5.46 -2.40
CA ALA A 117 -5.31 -4.73 -1.95
C ALA A 117 -4.63 -3.96 -3.09
N SER A 118 -4.58 -4.51 -4.32
CA SER A 118 -4.00 -3.77 -5.46
C SER A 118 -4.83 -2.55 -5.80
N LEU A 119 -6.15 -2.67 -5.80
CA LEU A 119 -7.04 -1.53 -6.00
C LEU A 119 -6.96 -0.51 -4.86
N PHE A 120 -6.87 -0.99 -3.63
CA PHE A 120 -6.80 -0.15 -2.43
C PHE A 120 -5.55 0.73 -2.43
N TRP A 121 -4.38 0.12 -2.62
CA TRP A 121 -3.09 0.80 -2.52
C TRP A 121 -2.74 1.63 -3.77
N THR A 122 -3.06 1.14 -4.98
CA THR A 122 -2.84 1.93 -6.20
C THR A 122 -3.82 3.10 -6.26
N GLY A 123 -5.08 2.90 -5.83
CA GLY A 123 -6.06 3.97 -5.69
C GLY A 123 -5.63 5.03 -4.67
N GLN A 124 -5.03 4.61 -3.56
CA GLN A 124 -4.49 5.50 -2.53
C GLN A 124 -3.37 6.39 -3.05
N GLY A 125 -2.38 5.83 -3.75
CA GLY A 125 -1.27 6.61 -4.30
C GLY A 125 -1.72 7.62 -5.36
N ASN A 126 -2.65 7.20 -6.23
CA ASN A 126 -3.29 8.09 -7.20
C ASN A 126 -4.11 9.19 -6.51
N PHE A 127 -4.89 8.86 -5.48
CA PHE A 127 -5.68 9.84 -4.73
C PHE A 127 -4.80 10.85 -3.99
N LEU A 128 -3.70 10.42 -3.38
CA LEU A 128 -2.71 11.32 -2.76
C LEU A 128 -2.13 12.29 -3.79
N THR A 129 -1.82 11.79 -4.98
CA THR A 129 -1.28 12.60 -6.08
C THR A 129 -2.27 13.65 -6.55
N ILE A 130 -3.56 13.30 -6.70
CA ILE A 130 -4.61 14.26 -7.07
C ILE A 130 -4.83 15.33 -5.99
N ASN A 131 -4.58 15.00 -4.72
CA ASN A 131 -4.78 15.90 -3.58
C ASN A 131 -3.45 16.51 -3.05
N SER A 132 -2.36 16.45 -3.82
CA SER A 132 -1.07 17.02 -3.43
C SER A 132 -0.41 17.70 -4.63
N ASP A 133 0.45 18.66 -4.33
CA ASP A 133 1.32 19.33 -5.32
C ASP A 133 2.77 18.84 -5.13
N ALA A 134 3.66 19.12 -6.09
CA ALA A 134 5.06 18.70 -6.04
C ALA A 134 5.79 19.13 -4.75
N GLU A 135 5.41 20.28 -4.16
CA GLU A 135 6.00 20.79 -2.90
C GLU A 135 5.35 20.17 -1.65
N THR A 136 4.11 19.69 -1.74
CA THR A 136 3.34 19.20 -0.59
C THR A 136 3.21 17.67 -0.55
N MET A 137 3.57 16.96 -1.62
CA MET A 137 3.46 15.52 -1.74
C MET A 137 4.19 14.77 -0.62
N SER A 138 5.45 15.14 -0.34
CA SER A 138 6.24 14.53 0.74
C SER A 138 5.62 14.75 2.12
N ARG A 139 5.13 15.97 2.41
CA ARG A 139 4.44 16.27 3.67
C ARG A 139 3.15 15.47 3.80
N ASN A 140 2.33 15.46 2.75
CA ASN A 140 1.03 14.80 2.74
C ASN A 140 1.17 13.27 2.81
N SER A 141 2.16 12.68 2.13
CA SER A 141 2.47 11.25 2.25
C SER A 141 2.99 10.91 3.64
N GLY A 142 3.88 11.73 4.20
CA GLY A 142 4.43 11.51 5.54
C GLY A 142 3.35 11.58 6.63
N VAL A 143 2.42 12.54 6.56
CA VAL A 143 1.27 12.60 7.47
C VAL A 143 0.37 11.37 7.32
N PHE A 144 0.09 10.92 6.09
CA PHE A 144 -0.66 9.71 5.84
C PHE A 144 0.02 8.48 6.45
N TRP A 145 1.33 8.32 6.25
CA TRP A 145 2.08 7.20 6.80
C TRP A 145 2.17 7.26 8.32
N ALA A 146 2.33 8.43 8.93
CA ALA A 146 2.31 8.60 10.37
C ALA A 146 0.97 8.12 10.97
N LEU A 147 -0.16 8.55 10.40
CA LEU A 147 -1.49 8.09 10.81
C LEU A 147 -1.65 6.58 10.62
N LEU A 148 -1.15 6.03 9.51
CA LEU A 148 -1.18 4.60 9.26
C LEU A 148 -0.35 3.82 10.29
N GLN A 149 0.83 4.30 10.71
CA GLN A 149 1.64 3.61 11.72
C GLN A 149 0.97 3.61 13.10
N CYS A 150 0.17 4.64 13.43
CA CYS A 150 -0.64 4.64 14.65
C CYS A 150 -1.65 3.49 14.71
N SER A 151 -2.01 2.89 13.56
CA SER A 151 -2.98 1.79 13.50
C SER A 151 -2.52 0.52 14.23
N LEU A 152 -1.21 0.30 14.35
CA LEU A 152 -0.60 -0.83 15.07
C LEU A 152 -0.80 -0.77 16.59
N LEU A 153 -1.07 0.40 17.14
CA LEU A 153 -1.15 0.59 18.58
C LEU A 153 -2.46 0.03 19.15
N PHE A 154 -3.59 0.53 18.63
CA PHE A 154 -4.90 0.33 19.25
C PHE A 154 -5.40 -1.11 19.18
N GLY A 155 -5.28 -1.75 18.02
CA GLY A 155 -5.77 -3.13 17.84
C GLY A 155 -4.96 -4.13 18.64
N ASN A 156 -3.64 -3.92 18.77
CA ASN A 156 -2.77 -4.81 19.52
C ASN A 156 -2.99 -4.71 21.03
N ILE A 157 -3.23 -3.51 21.56
CA ILE A 157 -3.59 -3.34 22.98
C ILE A 157 -4.91 -4.06 23.29
N PHE A 158 -5.92 -3.92 22.41
CA PHE A 158 -7.21 -4.60 22.58
C PHE A 158 -7.06 -6.12 22.62
N VAL A 159 -6.32 -6.70 21.67
CA VAL A 159 -6.06 -8.15 21.65
C VAL A 159 -5.25 -8.58 22.86
N PHE A 160 -4.23 -7.82 23.26
CA PHE A 160 -3.37 -8.17 24.39
C PHE A 160 -4.19 -8.42 25.66
N PHE A 161 -5.09 -7.50 26.02
CA PHE A 161 -5.96 -7.70 27.17
C PHE A 161 -6.99 -8.82 26.99
N THR A 162 -7.48 -9.03 25.77
CA THR A 162 -8.51 -10.04 25.49
C THR A 162 -7.95 -11.47 25.52
N PHE A 163 -6.69 -11.65 25.15
CA PHE A 163 -6.01 -12.96 25.11
C PHE A 163 -5.27 -13.30 26.41
N GLN A 164 -5.22 -12.38 27.39
CA GLN A 164 -4.55 -12.62 28.67
C GLN A 164 -5.12 -13.86 29.37
N GLY A 165 -4.22 -14.76 29.77
CA GLY A 165 -4.57 -15.98 30.51
C GLY A 165 -5.19 -17.09 29.67
N LYS A 166 -5.21 -16.98 28.34
CA LYS A 166 -5.76 -18.02 27.43
C LYS A 166 -4.66 -18.71 26.64
N SER A 167 -4.55 -20.03 26.79
CA SER A 167 -3.65 -20.87 25.98
C SER A 167 -4.25 -21.25 24.63
N VAL A 168 -5.58 -21.42 24.58
CA VAL A 168 -6.37 -21.70 23.37
C VAL A 168 -7.48 -20.66 23.27
N ILE A 169 -7.65 -20.07 22.08
CA ILE A 169 -8.69 -19.06 21.86
C ILE A 169 -10.03 -19.77 21.68
N ASP A 170 -10.91 -19.64 22.67
CA ASP A 170 -12.28 -20.14 22.60
C ASP A 170 -13.13 -19.42 21.54
N GLU A 171 -14.20 -20.09 21.12
CA GLU A 171 -15.12 -19.58 20.10
C GLU A 171 -15.69 -18.21 20.44
N HIS A 172 -16.17 -18.00 21.66
CA HIS A 172 -16.73 -16.72 22.09
C HIS A 172 -15.70 -15.59 21.96
N THR A 173 -14.47 -15.82 22.40
CA THR A 173 -13.38 -14.84 22.33
C THR A 173 -12.99 -14.53 20.89
N ARG A 174 -12.94 -15.53 20.02
CA ARG A 174 -12.76 -15.33 18.58
C ARG A 174 -13.86 -14.43 18.03
N PHE A 175 -15.13 -14.75 18.28
CA PHE A 175 -16.25 -13.94 17.80
C PHE A 175 -16.21 -12.49 18.30
N VAL A 176 -15.87 -12.27 19.58
CA VAL A 176 -15.71 -10.92 20.14
C VAL A 176 -14.58 -10.16 19.45
N VAL A 177 -13.39 -10.77 19.34
CA VAL A 177 -12.22 -10.12 18.73
C VAL A 177 -12.46 -9.79 17.27
N PHE A 178 -12.88 -10.75 16.46
CA PHE A 178 -13.13 -10.50 15.03
C PHE A 178 -14.37 -9.63 14.78
N GLY A 179 -15.37 -9.66 15.68
CA GLY A 179 -16.52 -8.75 15.67
C GLY A 179 -16.11 -7.29 15.85
N VAL A 180 -15.28 -7.01 16.87
CA VAL A 180 -14.75 -5.66 17.11
C VAL A 180 -13.86 -5.21 15.95
N LEU A 181 -12.93 -6.06 15.49
CA LEU A 181 -12.05 -5.71 14.36
C LEU A 181 -12.84 -5.45 13.07
N LEU A 182 -13.88 -6.25 12.79
CA LEU A 182 -14.75 -6.03 11.65
C LEU A 182 -15.50 -4.70 11.78
N GLY A 183 -16.06 -4.39 12.95
CA GLY A 183 -16.73 -3.11 13.21
C GLY A 183 -15.81 -1.91 12.98
N VAL A 184 -14.56 -1.97 13.44
CA VAL A 184 -13.54 -0.93 13.21
C VAL A 184 -13.21 -0.80 11.72
N SER A 185 -13.05 -1.92 11.01
CA SER A 185 -12.81 -1.93 9.56
C SER A 185 -13.96 -1.29 8.78
N LEU A 186 -15.21 -1.62 9.12
CA LEU A 186 -16.41 -1.06 8.50
C LEU A 186 -16.54 0.44 8.79
N ALA A 187 -16.18 0.91 9.99
CA ALA A 187 -16.13 2.34 10.30
C ALA A 187 -15.13 3.07 9.39
N GLY A 188 -13.95 2.46 9.14
CA GLY A 188 -12.98 2.97 8.16
C GLY A 188 -13.54 3.05 6.74
N LEU A 189 -14.30 2.05 6.31
CA LEU A 189 -14.99 2.08 5.01
C LEU A 189 -16.03 3.19 4.91
N VAL A 190 -16.80 3.41 5.97
CA VAL A 190 -17.77 4.52 6.03
C VAL A 190 -17.06 5.86 5.89
N LEU A 191 -15.90 6.04 6.53
CA LEU A 191 -15.08 7.26 6.35
C LEU A 191 -14.58 7.43 4.91
N LEU A 192 -14.20 6.33 4.22
CA LEU A 192 -13.83 6.40 2.80
C LEU A 192 -14.99 6.89 1.91
N CYS A 193 -16.22 6.55 2.25
CA CYS A 193 -17.41 7.02 1.51
C CYS A 193 -17.56 8.55 1.57
N PHE A 194 -17.08 9.20 2.63
CA PHE A 194 -17.13 10.66 2.78
C PHE A 194 -15.98 11.41 2.10
N LEU A 195 -14.98 10.70 1.55
CA LEU A 195 -13.91 11.35 0.80
C LEU A 195 -14.49 12.15 -0.37
N ARG A 196 -14.14 13.43 -0.44
CA ARG A 196 -14.45 14.25 -1.60
C ARG A 196 -13.46 13.89 -2.69
N SER A 197 -13.98 13.38 -3.80
CA SER A 197 -13.14 13.19 -4.99
C SER A 197 -12.71 14.57 -5.47
N GLY A 198 -11.43 14.92 -5.24
CA GLY A 198 -10.79 16.04 -5.91
C GLY A 198 -10.92 15.83 -7.42
N ARG A 199 -11.14 16.93 -8.14
CA ARG A 199 -11.39 16.99 -9.60
C ARG A 199 -10.56 15.92 -10.30
N SER A 200 -11.22 14.82 -10.64
CA SER A 200 -10.62 13.79 -11.47
C SER A 200 -10.13 14.53 -12.70
N GLN A 201 -8.86 14.37 -13.08
CA GLN A 201 -8.48 14.48 -14.48
C GLN A 201 -9.14 13.33 -15.28
N SER A 202 -10.42 13.04 -15.04
CA SER A 202 -11.30 12.83 -16.17
C SER A 202 -11.28 14.16 -16.88
N VAL A 203 -10.46 14.23 -17.93
CA VAL A 203 -10.83 14.83 -19.21
C VAL A 203 -12.30 15.22 -19.20
N ASP A 204 -12.60 16.47 -19.54
CA ASP A 204 -13.93 16.95 -19.89
C ASP A 204 -14.62 16.02 -20.92
N VAL A 205 -15.10 14.85 -20.52
CA VAL A 205 -15.87 13.93 -21.39
C VAL A 205 -17.29 14.49 -21.62
N THR A 206 -17.70 15.49 -20.85
CA THR A 206 -19.05 16.09 -20.94
C THR A 206 -19.09 17.47 -21.60
N SER A 207 -17.96 18.08 -21.98
CA SER A 207 -17.97 19.37 -22.70
C SER A 207 -17.40 19.33 -24.13
N ASN A 208 -16.76 18.23 -24.56
CA ASN A 208 -16.46 17.95 -25.97
C ASN A 208 -16.29 16.44 -26.23
N PRO A 209 -17.21 15.77 -26.96
CA PRO A 209 -17.09 14.34 -27.28
C PRO A 209 -15.89 14.00 -28.19
N SER A 210 -15.16 15.01 -28.70
CA SER A 210 -13.98 14.89 -29.55
C SER A 210 -12.65 15.05 -28.79
N ALA A 211 -12.66 15.22 -27.47
CA ALA A 211 -11.47 15.48 -26.66
C ALA A 211 -11.07 14.31 -25.74
N THR A 212 -11.43 13.06 -26.05
CA THR A 212 -10.62 11.94 -25.55
C THR A 212 -9.22 12.09 -26.13
N PRO A 213 -8.15 12.28 -25.34
CA PRO A 213 -6.79 12.27 -25.89
C PRO A 213 -6.63 10.97 -26.67
N GLU A 214 -6.23 11.08 -27.94
CA GLU A 214 -5.98 9.93 -28.82
C GLU A 214 -5.11 8.92 -28.05
N GLY A 215 -5.68 7.77 -27.70
CA GLY A 215 -5.00 6.75 -26.90
C GLY A 215 -5.31 6.72 -25.39
N SER A 216 -6.40 7.31 -24.91
CA SER A 216 -6.89 7.13 -23.53
C SER A 216 -7.94 6.03 -23.42
N GLY A 217 -7.68 5.04 -22.55
CA GLY A 217 -8.58 3.91 -22.30
C GLY A 217 -7.96 2.87 -21.36
N PRO A 218 -8.74 1.92 -20.82
CA PRO A 218 -8.25 0.95 -19.83
C PRO A 218 -7.05 0.13 -20.34
N LEU A 219 -7.09 -0.27 -21.61
CA LEU A 219 -5.99 -0.98 -22.26
C LEU A 219 -4.77 -0.07 -22.49
N ALA A 220 -4.98 1.23 -22.68
CA ALA A 220 -3.89 2.18 -22.82
C ALA A 220 -3.15 2.38 -21.49
N GLU A 221 -3.86 2.45 -20.36
CA GLU A 221 -3.25 2.53 -19.02
C GLU A 221 -2.39 1.29 -18.70
N PHE A 222 -2.84 0.10 -19.11
CA PHE A 222 -2.02 -1.11 -19.03
C PHE A 222 -0.76 -1.00 -19.91
N LYS A 223 -0.92 -0.56 -21.18
CA LYS A 223 0.21 -0.36 -22.09
C LYS A 223 1.19 0.69 -21.56
N LYS A 224 0.69 1.74 -20.91
CA LYS A 224 1.51 2.76 -20.23
C LYS A 224 2.32 2.15 -19.10
N ALA A 225 1.73 1.30 -18.26
CA ALA A 225 2.50 0.58 -17.22
C ALA A 225 3.65 -0.25 -17.83
N VAL A 226 3.38 -0.97 -18.93
CA VAL A 226 4.42 -1.73 -19.66
C VAL A 226 5.49 -0.81 -20.27
N PHE A 227 5.09 0.33 -20.82
CA PHE A 227 6.02 1.29 -21.42
C PHE A 227 6.87 2.00 -20.36
N LEU A 228 6.26 2.43 -19.25
CA LEU A 228 6.92 3.03 -18.10
C LEU A 228 8.01 2.13 -17.56
N LEU A 229 7.74 0.83 -17.44
CA LEU A 229 8.73 -0.17 -17.02
C LEU A 229 9.99 -0.17 -17.89
N LYS A 230 9.87 0.11 -19.20
CA LYS A 230 11.00 0.17 -20.14
C LYS A 230 11.79 1.48 -20.07
N THR A 231 11.29 2.49 -19.36
CA THR A 231 12.01 3.77 -19.24
C THR A 231 13.23 3.62 -18.34
N LYS A 232 14.36 4.24 -18.73
CA LYS A 232 15.61 4.18 -17.96
C LYS A 232 15.43 4.67 -16.52
N LYS A 233 14.59 5.70 -16.30
CA LYS A 233 14.29 6.25 -14.98
C LYS A 233 13.52 5.26 -14.10
N MET A 234 12.45 4.66 -14.62
CA MET A 234 11.65 3.68 -13.86
C MET A 234 12.45 2.40 -13.60
N PHE A 235 13.32 1.99 -14.53
CA PHE A 235 14.21 0.85 -14.30
C PHE A 235 15.22 1.13 -13.17
N CYS A 236 15.80 2.33 -13.12
CA CYS A 236 16.64 2.75 -11.98
C CYS A 236 15.86 2.81 -10.67
N LEU A 237 14.62 3.31 -10.69
CA LEU A 237 13.73 3.35 -9.53
C LEU A 237 13.29 1.95 -9.08
N ALA A 238 13.10 1.01 -10.01
CA ALA A 238 12.75 -0.37 -9.70
C ALA A 238 13.78 -1.04 -8.78
N ILE A 239 15.07 -0.75 -8.97
CA ILE A 239 16.14 -1.23 -8.08
C ILE A 239 15.95 -0.67 -6.66
N THR A 240 15.59 0.60 -6.54
CA THR A 240 15.27 1.26 -5.26
C THR A 240 13.99 0.68 -4.64
N PHE A 241 12.99 0.33 -5.46
CA PHE A 241 11.75 -0.32 -5.00
C PHE A 241 12.01 -1.72 -4.44
N LEU A 242 12.87 -2.49 -5.12
CA LEU A 242 13.28 -3.81 -4.65
C LEU A 242 14.04 -3.71 -3.32
N TYR A 243 14.97 -2.75 -3.20
CA TYR A 243 15.69 -2.51 -1.94
C TYR A 243 14.74 -2.14 -0.80
N THR A 244 13.90 -1.13 -0.99
CA THR A 244 12.98 -0.66 0.07
C THR A 244 12.03 -1.77 0.52
N ALA A 245 11.57 -2.62 -0.39
CA ALA A 245 10.75 -3.77 -0.08
C ALA A 245 11.48 -4.83 0.75
N MET A 246 12.73 -5.19 0.38
CA MET A 246 13.56 -6.10 1.17
C MET A 246 13.85 -5.50 2.56
N ALA A 247 14.29 -4.25 2.61
CA ALA A 247 14.62 -3.55 3.85
C ALA A 247 13.42 -3.48 4.81
N THR A 248 12.23 -3.11 4.30
CA THR A 248 11.01 -3.06 5.12
C THR A 248 10.73 -4.42 5.79
N ARG A 249 10.98 -5.54 5.11
CA ARG A 249 10.71 -6.88 5.66
C ARG A 249 11.70 -7.29 6.75
N TYR A 250 12.99 -7.11 6.51
CA TYR A 250 14.06 -7.48 7.47
C TYR A 250 13.96 -6.68 8.75
N HIS A 251 13.74 -5.38 8.63
CA HIS A 251 13.68 -4.51 9.78
C HIS A 251 12.37 -4.64 10.55
N LEU A 252 11.22 -4.95 9.91
CA LEU A 252 10.01 -5.30 10.64
C LEU A 252 10.26 -6.54 11.53
N TRP A 253 10.86 -7.60 10.97
CA TRP A 253 11.13 -8.84 11.71
C TRP A 253 12.20 -8.65 12.81
N SER A 254 13.26 -7.89 12.52
CA SER A 254 14.33 -7.57 13.48
C SER A 254 13.86 -6.63 14.59
N TRP A 255 13.01 -5.64 14.30
CA TRP A 255 12.40 -4.75 15.29
C TRP A 255 11.46 -5.50 16.23
N PHE A 256 10.68 -6.45 15.71
CA PHE A 256 9.82 -7.32 16.53
C PHE A 256 10.62 -8.21 17.51
N GLN A 257 11.86 -8.58 17.18
CA GLN A 257 12.71 -9.40 18.06
C GLN A 257 13.64 -8.57 18.95
N ASN A 258 14.14 -7.43 18.47
CA ASN A 258 15.14 -6.61 19.12
C ASN A 258 14.73 -5.14 19.01
N MET A 259 14.05 -4.64 20.04
CA MET A 259 13.49 -3.30 20.20
C MET A 259 14.53 -2.13 20.14
N HIS A 260 15.75 -2.38 19.68
CA HIS A 260 16.90 -1.46 19.76
C HIS A 260 17.37 -0.85 18.41
N LEU A 261 16.89 -1.33 17.26
CA LEU A 261 17.28 -0.76 15.96
C LEU A 261 16.24 0.25 15.46
N ARG A 262 16.65 1.53 15.38
CA ARG A 262 15.87 2.69 14.91
C ARG A 262 15.31 2.46 13.49
N PRO A 263 13.99 2.35 13.30
CA PRO A 263 13.36 2.12 11.98
C PRO A 263 13.25 3.38 11.08
N ASP A 264 13.81 4.50 11.51
CA ASP A 264 13.47 5.85 11.04
C ASP A 264 13.84 6.12 9.56
N TYR A 265 14.92 5.51 9.06
CA TYR A 265 15.44 5.80 7.72
C TYR A 265 14.60 5.22 6.56
N ILE A 266 13.87 4.13 6.79
CA ILE A 266 13.13 3.43 5.72
C ILE A 266 11.82 4.16 5.39
N ALA A 267 11.15 4.69 6.41
CA ALA A 267 9.98 5.56 6.22
C ALA A 267 10.35 6.75 5.33
N MET A 268 11.53 7.33 5.54
CA MET A 268 12.07 8.41 4.70
C MET A 268 12.23 7.98 3.24
N TYR A 269 12.78 6.79 2.95
CA TYR A 269 12.90 6.31 1.57
C TYR A 269 11.54 6.08 0.89
N VAL A 270 10.56 5.53 1.61
CA VAL A 270 9.21 5.33 1.08
C VAL A 270 8.53 6.68 0.79
N ASP A 271 8.60 7.63 1.71
CA ASP A 271 8.04 8.97 1.51
C ASP A 271 8.67 9.69 0.31
N VAL A 272 9.98 9.56 0.15
CA VAL A 272 10.69 10.16 -0.98
C VAL A 272 10.31 9.49 -2.30
N ILE A 273 10.11 8.16 -2.33
CA ILE A 273 9.57 7.46 -3.50
C ILE A 273 8.16 7.98 -3.83
N TYR A 274 7.27 8.12 -2.84
CA TYR A 274 5.93 8.68 -3.07
C TYR A 274 5.99 10.10 -3.61
N SER A 275 6.92 10.92 -3.12
CA SER A 275 7.16 12.26 -3.64
C SER A 275 7.55 12.24 -5.12
N ILE A 276 8.51 11.39 -5.53
CA ILE A 276 8.92 11.27 -6.93
C ILE A 276 7.78 10.74 -7.80
N LEU A 277 7.07 9.70 -7.36
CA LEU A 277 5.95 9.13 -8.12
C LEU A 277 4.81 10.15 -8.28
N GLY A 278 4.47 10.88 -7.22
CA GLY A 278 3.42 11.89 -7.26
C GLY A 278 3.80 13.18 -8.00
N SER A 279 5.08 13.53 -8.09
CA SER A 279 5.53 14.75 -8.76
C SER A 279 5.97 14.53 -10.21
N VAL A 280 6.80 13.51 -10.47
CA VAL A 280 7.38 13.24 -11.79
C VAL A 280 6.43 12.44 -12.68
N TYR A 281 5.61 11.58 -12.07
CA TYR A 281 4.65 10.73 -12.77
C TYR A 281 3.21 11.11 -12.42
N ALA A 282 2.95 12.39 -12.12
CA ALA A 282 1.62 12.87 -11.72
C ALA A 282 0.52 12.50 -12.73
N ASP A 283 0.80 12.69 -14.03
CA ASP A 283 -0.12 12.41 -15.14
C ASP A 283 -0.40 10.91 -15.33
N ASP A 284 0.56 10.05 -14.98
CA ASP A 284 0.46 8.58 -15.08
C ASP A 284 0.62 7.92 -13.70
N SER A 285 0.05 8.54 -12.67
CA SER A 285 0.30 8.15 -11.28
C SER A 285 -0.22 6.76 -10.93
N ALA A 286 -1.39 6.36 -11.45
CA ALA A 286 -1.91 5.02 -11.22
C ALA A 286 -0.99 3.90 -11.78
N PRO A 287 -0.55 3.94 -13.05
CA PRO A 287 0.49 3.04 -13.56
C PRO A 287 1.79 3.04 -12.75
N ALA A 288 2.27 4.22 -12.35
CA ALA A 288 3.49 4.38 -11.56
C ALA A 288 3.40 3.70 -10.17
N PHE A 289 2.32 3.95 -9.43
CA PHE A 289 2.08 3.32 -8.12
C PHE A 289 1.84 1.81 -8.25
N ALA A 290 1.17 1.35 -9.31
CA ALA A 290 1.02 -0.08 -9.58
C ALA A 290 2.37 -0.78 -9.80
N LEU A 291 3.27 -0.19 -10.59
CA LEU A 291 4.62 -0.73 -10.78
C LEU A 291 5.40 -0.77 -9.46
N PHE A 292 5.33 0.29 -8.67
CA PHE A 292 5.95 0.32 -7.34
C PHE A 292 5.47 -0.85 -6.46
N LYS A 293 4.14 -1.07 -6.39
CA LYS A 293 3.55 -2.16 -5.60
C LYS A 293 3.85 -3.54 -6.17
N PHE A 294 3.94 -3.68 -7.49
CA PHE A 294 4.38 -4.91 -8.15
C PHE A 294 5.80 -5.28 -7.73
N PHE A 295 6.77 -4.35 -7.87
CA PHE A 295 8.15 -4.59 -7.46
C PHE A 295 8.27 -4.85 -5.96
N GLN A 296 7.47 -4.16 -5.14
CA GLN A 296 7.41 -4.40 -3.71
C GLN A 296 6.97 -5.84 -3.39
N SER A 297 5.97 -6.35 -4.11
CA SER A 297 5.46 -7.70 -3.94
C SER A 297 6.45 -8.78 -4.38
N VAL A 298 7.11 -8.57 -5.52
CA VAL A 298 8.15 -9.47 -6.04
C VAL A 298 9.34 -9.54 -5.09
N ALA A 299 9.84 -8.40 -4.63
CA ALA A 299 10.93 -8.36 -3.65
C ALA A 299 10.54 -9.03 -2.33
N ALA A 300 9.31 -8.84 -1.86
CA ALA A 300 8.82 -9.53 -0.67
C ALA A 300 8.82 -11.05 -0.86
N ALA A 301 8.31 -11.55 -1.99
CA ALA A 301 8.29 -12.97 -2.32
C ALA A 301 9.71 -13.57 -2.40
N VAL A 302 10.64 -12.88 -3.06
CA VAL A 302 12.06 -13.28 -3.13
C VAL A 302 12.69 -13.30 -1.74
N ALA A 303 12.42 -12.27 -0.92
CA ALA A 303 12.90 -12.18 0.47
C ALA A 303 12.44 -13.36 1.32
N PHE A 304 11.16 -13.75 1.21
CA PHE A 304 10.65 -14.93 1.90
C PHE A 304 11.36 -16.21 1.44
N PHE A 305 11.59 -16.37 0.14
CA PHE A 305 12.22 -17.58 -0.41
C PHE A 305 13.67 -17.74 0.05
N TYR A 306 14.51 -16.70 -0.01
CA TYR A 306 15.90 -16.86 0.43
C TYR A 306 16.04 -16.84 1.95
N SER A 307 15.07 -16.27 2.69
CA SER A 307 15.09 -16.30 4.15
C SER A 307 14.98 -17.70 4.75
N SER A 308 14.43 -18.67 4.00
CA SER A 308 14.34 -20.07 4.43
C SER A 308 15.59 -20.90 4.14
N VAL A 309 16.52 -20.37 3.31
CA VAL A 309 17.71 -21.09 2.84
C VAL A 309 19.01 -20.46 3.35
N LEU A 310 19.02 -19.14 3.57
CA LEU A 310 20.22 -18.39 3.94
C LEU A 310 20.22 -18.01 5.41
N GLU A 311 21.38 -18.13 6.05
CA GLU A 311 21.60 -17.63 7.42
C GLU A 311 21.62 -16.08 7.46
N LEU A 312 21.33 -15.52 8.64
CA LEU A 312 21.22 -14.07 8.89
C LEU A 312 22.36 -13.22 8.28
N PRO A 313 23.65 -13.62 8.30
CA PRO A 313 24.75 -12.81 7.75
C PRO A 313 24.62 -12.60 6.24
N TYR A 314 24.18 -13.62 5.50
CA TYR A 314 24.02 -13.55 4.04
C TYR A 314 22.81 -12.70 3.66
N GLN A 315 21.74 -12.77 4.46
CA GLN A 315 20.57 -11.92 4.30
C GLN A 315 20.93 -10.43 4.47
N LEU A 316 21.72 -10.10 5.51
CA LEU A 316 22.23 -8.74 5.74
C LEU A 316 23.17 -8.28 4.61
N PHE A 317 24.01 -9.16 4.09
CA PHE A 317 24.89 -8.83 2.96
C PHE A 317 24.09 -8.48 1.69
N ILE A 318 23.08 -9.27 1.34
CA ILE A 318 22.17 -8.98 0.22
C ILE A 318 21.52 -7.61 0.42
N LEU A 319 21.05 -7.32 1.64
CA LEU A 319 20.41 -6.06 1.97
C LEU A 319 21.36 -4.85 1.84
N VAL A 320 22.64 -4.98 2.23
CA VAL A 320 23.65 -3.92 2.07
C VAL A 320 23.99 -3.69 0.59
N VAL A 321 24.11 -4.75 -0.21
CA VAL A 321 24.40 -4.64 -1.66
C VAL A 321 23.22 -3.99 -2.39
N PHE A 322 22.00 -4.44 -2.16
CA PHE A 322 20.82 -3.82 -2.78
C PHE A 322 20.58 -2.40 -2.24
N GLY A 323 20.93 -2.12 -0.98
CA GLY A 323 20.83 -0.78 -0.40
C GLY A 323 21.81 0.22 -1.00
N THR A 324 23.06 -0.18 -1.16
CA THR A 324 24.06 0.67 -1.84
C THR A 324 23.69 0.91 -3.30
N LEU A 325 23.30 -0.13 -4.04
CA LEU A 325 22.81 0.02 -5.41
C LEU A 325 21.55 0.92 -5.49
N GLY A 326 20.57 0.67 -4.62
CA GLY A 326 19.32 1.41 -4.57
C GLY A 326 19.51 2.89 -4.21
N THR A 327 20.48 3.21 -3.34
CA THR A 327 20.83 4.59 -2.97
C THR A 327 21.55 5.29 -4.12
N CYS A 328 22.48 4.62 -4.80
CA CYS A 328 23.18 5.15 -5.97
C CYS A 328 22.23 5.44 -7.13
N THR A 329 21.31 4.51 -7.45
CA THR A 329 20.31 4.72 -8.51
C THR A 329 19.33 5.81 -8.13
N PHE A 330 18.95 5.89 -6.86
CA PHE A 330 18.08 6.93 -6.33
C PHE A 330 18.70 8.33 -6.51
N TRP A 331 19.94 8.54 -6.03
CA TRP A 331 20.67 9.80 -6.20
C TRP A 331 20.82 10.19 -7.67
N PHE A 332 21.08 9.23 -8.54
CA PHE A 332 21.19 9.50 -9.98
C PHE A 332 19.87 10.04 -10.55
N VAL A 333 18.74 9.45 -10.19
CA VAL A 333 17.42 9.88 -10.66
C VAL A 333 17.04 11.24 -10.09
N GLU A 334 17.24 11.44 -8.78
CA GLU A 334 16.95 12.70 -8.10
C GLU A 334 17.79 13.85 -8.68
N TRP A 335 19.09 13.64 -8.84
CA TRP A 335 20.00 14.64 -9.41
C TRP A 335 19.70 14.95 -10.88
N ALA A 336 19.30 13.93 -11.65
CA ALA A 336 18.85 14.13 -13.04
C ALA A 336 17.60 15.02 -13.11
N GLU A 337 16.67 14.87 -12.16
CA GLU A 337 15.45 15.66 -12.13
C GLU A 337 15.68 17.07 -11.60
N TYR A 338 16.46 17.22 -10.52
CA TYR A 338 16.87 18.52 -10.00
C TYR A 338 17.53 19.38 -11.10
N ARG A 339 18.43 18.79 -11.91
CA ARG A 339 19.06 19.50 -13.02
C ARG A 339 18.07 19.95 -14.10
N LYS A 340 17.00 19.19 -14.36
CA LYS A 340 15.94 19.60 -15.30
C LYS A 340 15.14 20.78 -14.75
N LEU A 341 14.74 20.72 -13.48
CA LEU A 341 14.00 21.80 -12.82
C LEU A 341 14.80 23.10 -12.80
N VAL A 342 16.10 23.03 -12.50
CA VAL A 342 17.00 24.20 -12.53
C VAL A 342 17.10 24.77 -13.95
N LYS A 343 17.25 23.93 -14.97
CA LYS A 343 17.27 24.38 -16.38
C LYS A 343 15.95 25.06 -16.79
N GLN A 344 14.82 24.47 -16.45
CA GLN A 344 13.50 25.05 -16.76
C GLN A 344 13.28 26.40 -16.06
N LYS A 345 13.65 26.51 -14.78
CA LYS A 345 13.59 27.79 -14.05
C LYS A 345 14.53 28.84 -14.65
N ALA A 346 15.71 28.43 -15.10
CA ALA A 346 16.64 29.33 -15.80
C ALA A 346 16.04 29.81 -17.13
N GLU A 347 15.52 28.90 -17.96
CA GLU A 347 14.89 29.23 -19.26
C GLU A 347 13.64 30.11 -19.12
N ALA A 348 12.83 29.90 -18.08
CA ALA A 348 11.67 30.76 -17.79
C ALA A 348 12.09 32.18 -17.42
N LYS A 349 13.16 32.32 -16.63
CA LYS A 349 13.72 33.63 -16.23
C LYS A 349 14.34 34.42 -17.39
N TYR A 350 14.69 33.76 -18.51
CA TYR A 350 15.17 34.43 -19.73
C TYR A 350 14.04 34.86 -20.68
N LYS A 351 12.79 34.40 -20.44
CA LYS A 351 11.62 34.74 -21.25
C LYS A 351 10.74 35.83 -20.64
N GLU A 352 10.94 36.17 -19.37
CA GLU A 352 10.46 37.39 -18.71
C GLU A 352 11.47 38.53 -18.92
#